data_AF-A0A832CWZ0-F1
#
_entry.id   AF-A0A832CWZ0-F1
#
_cell.length_a   1.000
_cell.length_b   1.000
_cell.length_c   1.000
_cell.angle_alpha   90.00
_cell.angle_beta   90.00
_cell.angle_gamma   90.00
#
_symmetry.space_group_name_H-M   'P 1'
#
loop_
_entity.id
_entity.type
_entity.pdbx_description
1 polymer ?
#
loop_
_entity_poly.entity_id
_entity_poly.type
_entity_poly.pdbx_seq_one_letter_code
_entity_poly.pdbx_strand_id
1 'polypeptide(L)'
;MDISYMALLAIKLSILTFYLGVLIYSLPIPIRSIKKWGPELIWDSMLALLIVLLYSVLYEASFRLASLLGGSKALFIGWYGNSVATALSIKVITSILQAFPSSLVFSNVISALVIPFDRIATLTIIFLTTLGGIGELVFVYGIPLMVIGVVLFSLPFKIARSAGAWLISFILVFTIGLQLLPVFILNIASYPNIDVENQDYKLVAIRVVSNLEHPASNGILILKRPDSSIVASYVISSDGYAKSKYANHIFIAVPSNTLYPYLEYSGVLLPLYPNPINIGDYKGGDTITLKSPHTIIFKNPLILVYTTSSTYNILESGDSYNIVVWLNAGDYIEARVPGSCINNVNSNSSIKSYEWEWRGVKGSAYRIEASQPSHYAMNITVSSCTPVSLHYGDTIDYIDTVIGSLSFFDINILKAFILYYLTIPAIYVFILFLITSGIASLLGGKGRIPIKVA
;
A
#
# COMPACT_ATOMS: atom_id res chain seq x y z
N MET A 1 -38.52 -19.91 7.06
CA MET A 1 -39.72 -19.83 7.93
C MET A 1 -40.57 -18.69 7.40
N ASP A 2 -41.86 -18.93 7.16
CA ASP A 2 -42.73 -17.91 6.59
C ASP A 2 -43.04 -16.81 7.61
N ILE A 3 -42.79 -15.56 7.22
CA ILE A 3 -43.05 -14.35 8.03
C ILE A 3 -44.51 -14.32 8.48
N SER A 4 -45.42 -14.67 7.57
CA SER A 4 -46.87 -14.76 7.83
C SER A 4 -47.21 -15.75 8.93
N TYR A 5 -46.51 -16.89 8.99
CA TYR A 5 -46.73 -17.90 10.03
C TYR A 5 -46.28 -17.39 11.40
N MET A 6 -45.13 -16.70 11.48
CA MET A 6 -44.65 -16.12 12.73
C MET A 6 -45.54 -14.98 13.24
N ALA A 7 -46.03 -14.13 12.34
CA ALA A 7 -46.99 -13.08 12.71
C ALA A 7 -48.28 -13.70 13.25
N LEU A 8 -48.82 -14.75 12.61
CA LEU A 8 -49.99 -15.48 13.09
C LEU A 8 -49.74 -16.12 14.46
N LEU A 9 -48.55 -16.69 14.67
CA LEU A 9 -48.13 -17.22 15.97
C LEU A 9 -48.16 -16.11 17.04
N ALA A 10 -47.61 -14.94 16.74
CA ALA A 10 -47.61 -13.80 17.67
C ALA A 10 -49.03 -13.34 18.02
N ILE A 11 -49.96 -13.32 17.05
CA ILE A 11 -51.39 -13.03 17.31
C ILE A 11 -51.98 -14.06 18.25
N LYS A 12 -51.79 -15.36 17.98
CA LYS A 12 -52.32 -16.45 18.81
C LYS A 12 -51.78 -16.39 20.24
N LEU A 13 -50.49 -16.10 20.41
CA LEU A 13 -49.86 -15.92 21.73
C LEU A 13 -50.40 -14.70 22.46
N SER A 14 -50.65 -13.60 21.74
CA SER A 14 -51.28 -12.40 22.29
C SER A 14 -52.72 -12.66 22.75
N ILE A 15 -53.49 -13.44 22.00
CA ILE A 15 -54.85 -13.81 22.38
C ILE A 15 -54.84 -14.76 23.58
N LEU A 16 -53.90 -15.71 23.61
CA LEU A 16 -53.72 -16.63 24.74
C LEU A 16 -53.38 -15.88 26.04
N THR A 17 -52.48 -14.90 25.97
CA THR A 17 -52.13 -14.05 27.12
C THR A 17 -53.32 -13.26 27.64
N PHE A 18 -54.15 -12.73 26.75
CA PHE A 18 -55.39 -12.04 27.11
C PHE A 18 -56.33 -12.97 27.89
N TYR A 19 -56.61 -14.17 27.35
CA TYR A 19 -57.49 -15.14 28.00
C TYR A 19 -56.96 -15.62 29.36
N LEU A 20 -55.65 -15.87 29.48
CA LEU A 20 -55.03 -16.19 30.77
C LEU A 20 -55.20 -15.04 31.77
N GLY A 21 -55.03 -13.79 31.32
CA GLY A 21 -55.24 -12.61 32.16
C GLY A 21 -56.68 -12.48 32.67
N VAL A 22 -57.68 -12.65 31.78
CA VAL A 22 -59.10 -12.63 32.15
C VAL A 22 -59.45 -13.76 33.11
N LEU A 23 -58.96 -14.97 32.86
CA LEU A 23 -59.21 -16.14 33.71
C LEU A 23 -58.66 -15.91 35.13
N ILE A 24 -57.41 -15.47 35.26
CA ILE A 24 -56.77 -15.13 36.54
C ILE A 24 -57.55 -14.02 37.27
N TYR A 25 -58.05 -13.03 36.52
CA TYR A 25 -58.82 -11.94 37.11
C TYR A 25 -60.20 -12.37 37.63
N SER A 26 -60.89 -13.26 36.89
CA SER A 26 -62.22 -13.78 37.25
C SER A 26 -62.21 -14.82 38.37
N LEU A 27 -61.07 -15.49 38.60
CA LEU A 27 -60.96 -16.55 39.60
C LEU A 27 -61.19 -15.99 41.03
N PRO A 28 -62.03 -16.67 41.85
CA PRO A 28 -62.28 -16.28 43.24
C PRO A 28 -61.13 -16.73 44.17
N ILE A 29 -59.88 -16.39 43.82
CA ILE A 29 -58.70 -16.75 44.61
C ILE A 29 -58.30 -15.58 45.53
N PRO A 30 -58.17 -15.78 46.86
CA PRO A 30 -57.85 -14.72 47.82
C PRO A 30 -56.35 -14.37 47.89
N ILE A 31 -55.55 -14.66 46.85
CA ILE A 31 -54.11 -14.39 46.82
C ILE A 31 -53.84 -13.13 46.01
N ARG A 32 -53.54 -12.02 46.70
CA ARG A 32 -53.26 -10.71 46.06
C ARG A 32 -52.13 -10.76 45.03
N SER A 33 -51.10 -11.57 45.27
CA SER A 33 -49.95 -11.68 44.37
C SER A 33 -50.33 -12.22 43.00
N ILE A 34 -51.20 -13.22 42.93
CA ILE A 34 -51.67 -13.83 41.69
C ILE A 34 -52.70 -12.93 41.02
N LYS A 35 -53.60 -12.31 41.81
CA LYS A 35 -54.66 -11.46 41.26
C LYS A 35 -54.15 -10.19 40.58
N LYS A 36 -52.98 -9.68 40.99
CA LYS A 36 -52.29 -8.57 40.30
C LYS A 36 -51.86 -8.91 38.87
N TRP A 37 -51.64 -10.19 38.56
CA TRP A 37 -51.15 -10.61 37.24
C TRP A 37 -52.25 -10.54 36.18
N GLY A 38 -53.52 -10.70 36.57
CA GLY A 38 -54.66 -10.64 35.63
C GLY A 38 -54.70 -9.32 34.83
N PRO A 39 -54.82 -8.15 35.49
CA PRO A 39 -54.82 -6.86 34.81
C PRO A 39 -53.53 -6.57 34.04
N GLU A 40 -52.36 -6.99 34.56
CA GLU A 40 -51.08 -6.82 33.86
C GLU A 40 -51.03 -7.62 32.55
N LEU A 41 -51.42 -8.89 32.57
CA LEU A 41 -51.45 -9.75 31.37
C LEU A 41 -52.44 -9.22 30.32
N ILE A 42 -53.59 -8.69 30.75
CA ILE A 42 -54.55 -8.07 29.84
C ILE A 42 -53.92 -6.86 29.14
N TRP A 43 -53.31 -5.94 29.89
CA TRP A 43 -52.66 -4.76 29.32
C TRP A 43 -51.51 -5.14 28.36
N ASP A 44 -50.71 -6.12 28.76
CA ASP A 44 -49.59 -6.62 27.97
C ASP A 44 -50.04 -7.24 26.65
N SER A 45 -51.11 -8.03 26.69
CA SER A 45 -51.67 -8.64 25.49
C SER A 45 -52.23 -7.62 24.51
N MET A 46 -52.82 -6.51 25.00
CA MET A 46 -53.26 -5.42 24.13
C MET A 46 -52.07 -4.71 23.46
N LEU A 47 -51.00 -4.46 24.21
CA LEU A 47 -49.77 -3.87 23.66
C LEU A 47 -49.09 -4.78 22.64
N ALA A 48 -49.01 -6.08 22.94
CA ALA A 48 -48.45 -7.08 22.04
C ALA A 48 -49.25 -7.14 20.73
N LEU A 49 -50.58 -7.21 20.82
CA LEU A 49 -51.46 -7.21 19.65
C LEU A 49 -51.28 -5.94 18.80
N LEU A 50 -51.19 -4.77 19.44
CA LEU A 50 -50.96 -3.51 18.75
C LEU A 50 -49.63 -3.51 17.98
N ILE A 51 -48.55 -4.00 18.60
CA ILE A 51 -47.23 -4.10 17.93
C ILE A 51 -47.29 -5.11 16.78
N VAL A 52 -47.98 -6.24 16.95
CA VAL A 52 -48.17 -7.26 15.89
C VAL A 52 -48.93 -6.69 14.69
N LEU A 53 -49.86 -5.75 14.89
CA LEU A 53 -50.57 -5.11 13.79
C LEU A 53 -49.76 -4.01 13.11
N LEU A 54 -48.84 -3.37 13.86
CA LEU A 54 -48.09 -2.20 13.40
C LEU A 54 -46.67 -2.49 12.92
N TYR A 55 -46.11 -3.69 13.10
CA TYR A 55 -44.68 -3.93 12.85
C TYR A 55 -44.21 -3.52 11.45
N SER A 56 -44.99 -3.82 10.40
CA SER A 56 -44.63 -3.48 9.01
C SER A 56 -44.67 -1.97 8.78
N VAL A 57 -45.67 -1.29 9.33
CA VAL A 57 -45.81 0.17 9.28
C VAL A 57 -44.67 0.84 10.02
N LEU A 58 -44.31 0.34 11.21
CA LEU A 58 -43.18 0.84 11.99
C LEU A 58 -41.85 0.69 11.25
N TYR A 59 -41.65 -0.46 10.59
CA TYR A 59 -40.45 -0.70 9.78
C TYR A 59 -40.38 0.26 8.58
N GLU A 60 -41.45 0.43 7.82
CA GLU A 60 -41.49 1.35 6.67
C GLU A 60 -41.35 2.82 7.10
N ALA A 61 -42.00 3.20 8.21
CA ALA A 61 -41.88 4.54 8.79
C ALA A 61 -40.42 4.86 9.15
N SER A 62 -39.64 3.86 9.58
CA SER A 62 -38.22 4.05 9.89
C SER A 62 -37.39 4.47 8.66
N PHE A 63 -37.68 3.92 7.47
CA PHE A 63 -37.03 4.37 6.22
C PHE A 63 -37.43 5.80 5.85
N ARG A 64 -38.71 6.15 6.04
CA ARG A 64 -39.20 7.51 5.76
C ARG A 64 -38.57 8.54 6.68
N LEU A 65 -38.48 8.23 7.98
CA LEU A 65 -37.78 9.09 8.94
C LEU A 65 -36.31 9.27 8.57
N ALA A 66 -35.61 8.20 8.17
CA ALA A 66 -34.23 8.29 7.71
C ALA A 66 -34.09 9.23 6.50
N SER A 67 -34.99 9.11 5.51
CA SER A 67 -34.97 9.98 4.31
C SER A 67 -35.24 11.45 4.62
N LEU A 68 -36.11 11.77 5.58
CA LEU A 68 -36.39 13.15 5.99
C LEU A 68 -35.19 13.80 6.68
N LEU A 69 -34.35 13.00 7.35
CA LEU A 69 -33.12 13.44 7.98
C LEU A 69 -31.92 13.48 7.01
N GLY A 70 -32.17 13.26 5.71
CA GLY A 70 -31.14 13.26 4.65
C GLY A 70 -30.36 11.95 4.53
N GLY A 71 -30.75 10.91 5.27
CA GLY A 71 -30.15 9.59 5.20
C GLY A 71 -30.72 8.75 4.06
N SER A 72 -29.92 7.84 3.51
CA SER A 72 -30.44 6.81 2.60
C SER A 72 -29.59 5.55 2.66
N LYS A 73 -30.21 4.42 2.33
CA LYS A 73 -29.50 3.14 2.18
C LYS A 73 -28.37 3.22 1.15
N ALA A 74 -28.59 3.95 0.05
CA ALA A 74 -27.58 4.13 -0.99
C ALA A 74 -26.36 4.90 -0.47
N LEU A 75 -26.58 5.95 0.33
CA LEU A 75 -25.49 6.72 0.95
C LEU A 75 -24.66 5.84 1.89
N PHE A 76 -25.30 5.02 2.72
CA PHE A 76 -24.60 4.08 3.59
C PHE A 76 -23.76 3.07 2.79
N ILE A 77 -24.34 2.45 1.75
CA ILE A 77 -23.62 1.47 0.92
C ILE A 77 -22.42 2.11 0.21
N GLY A 78 -22.59 3.32 -0.33
CA GLY A 78 -21.50 4.04 -0.99
C GLY A 78 -20.36 4.39 -0.03
N TRP A 79 -20.68 4.94 1.14
CA TRP A 79 -19.68 5.23 2.17
C TRP A 79 -18.98 3.95 2.67
N TYR A 80 -19.75 2.88 2.93
CA TYR A 80 -19.22 1.60 3.39
C TYR A 80 -18.27 0.98 2.36
N GLY A 81 -18.67 0.93 1.08
CA GLY A 81 -17.85 0.40 -0.01
C GLY A 81 -16.53 1.15 -0.16
N ASN A 82 -16.57 2.49 -0.14
CA ASN A 82 -15.36 3.32 -0.21
C ASN A 82 -14.46 3.14 1.02
N SER A 83 -15.05 3.00 2.21
CA SER A 83 -14.31 2.79 3.46
C SER A 83 -13.60 1.43 3.48
N VAL A 84 -14.25 0.38 2.98
CA VAL A 84 -13.62 -0.95 2.87
C VAL A 84 -12.52 -0.93 1.83
N ALA A 85 -12.76 -0.34 0.64
CA ALA A 85 -11.77 -0.26 -0.42
C ALA A 85 -10.50 0.47 0.03
N THR A 86 -10.65 1.63 0.67
CA THR A 86 -9.51 2.42 1.19
C THR A 86 -8.71 1.67 2.26
N ALA A 87 -9.39 1.02 3.22
CA ALA A 87 -8.70 0.23 4.24
C ALA A 87 -7.94 -0.97 3.65
N LEU A 88 -8.50 -1.63 2.63
CA LEU A 88 -7.83 -2.71 1.90
C LEU A 88 -6.63 -2.20 1.11
N SER A 89 -6.74 -1.07 0.42
CA SER A 89 -5.62 -0.46 -0.30
C SER A 89 -4.44 -0.16 0.63
N ILE A 90 -4.71 0.43 1.81
CA ILE A 90 -3.66 0.66 2.81
C ILE A 90 -3.06 -0.65 3.26
N LYS A 91 -3.87 -1.69 3.53
CA LYS A 91 -3.38 -3.01 3.94
C LYS A 91 -2.49 -3.68 2.89
N VAL A 92 -2.81 -3.53 1.61
CA VAL A 92 -1.99 -4.05 0.51
C VAL A 92 -0.67 -3.31 0.44
N ILE A 93 -0.69 -1.97 0.50
CA ILE A 93 0.52 -1.14 0.49
C ILE A 93 1.42 -1.48 1.68
N THR A 94 0.87 -1.58 2.89
CA THR A 94 1.64 -1.92 4.09
C THR A 94 2.24 -3.32 4.00
N SER A 95 1.52 -4.27 3.41
CA SER A 95 2.02 -5.65 3.20
C SER A 95 3.20 -5.68 2.22
N ILE A 96 3.11 -4.91 1.12
CA ILE A 96 4.22 -4.77 0.16
C ILE A 96 5.45 -4.15 0.85
N LEU A 97 5.24 -3.09 1.64
CA LEU A 97 6.32 -2.43 2.37
C LEU A 97 6.91 -3.27 3.51
N GLN A 98 6.19 -4.26 4.02
CA GLN A 98 6.72 -5.22 5.00
C GLN A 98 7.43 -6.42 4.35
N ALA A 99 7.19 -6.68 3.07
CA ALA A 99 7.86 -7.75 2.33
C ALA A 99 9.33 -7.44 1.98
N PHE A 100 9.81 -6.24 2.30
CA PHE A 100 11.21 -5.87 2.15
C PHE A 100 12.11 -6.73 3.04
N PRO A 101 13.27 -7.21 2.52
CA PRO A 101 14.22 -7.98 3.32
C PRO A 101 14.70 -7.20 4.55
N SER A 102 14.74 -7.86 5.71
CA SER A 102 15.27 -7.31 6.97
C SER A 102 16.77 -6.98 6.94
N SER A 103 17.47 -7.34 5.85
CA SER A 103 18.87 -7.02 5.62
C SER A 103 19.12 -5.59 5.14
N LEU A 104 18.06 -4.83 4.83
CA LEU A 104 18.15 -3.41 4.47
C LEU A 104 18.21 -2.55 5.75
N VAL A 105 19.17 -1.64 5.83
CA VAL A 105 19.39 -0.74 7.00
C VAL A 105 18.13 0.09 7.33
N PHE A 106 17.27 0.34 6.34
CA PHE A 106 16.02 1.09 6.47
C PHE A 106 14.80 0.23 6.78
N SER A 107 14.90 -1.11 6.84
CA SER A 107 13.76 -1.96 7.19
C SER A 107 13.17 -1.56 8.54
N ASN A 108 14.02 -1.10 9.47
CA ASN A 108 13.59 -0.63 10.80
C ASN A 108 12.84 0.71 10.74
N VAL A 109 13.22 1.62 9.84
CA VAL A 109 12.55 2.92 9.67
C VAL A 109 11.22 2.74 8.92
N ILE A 110 11.23 1.95 7.85
CA ILE A 110 10.03 1.61 7.08
C ILE A 110 9.04 0.86 7.99
N SER A 111 9.49 -0.16 8.73
CA SER A 111 8.62 -0.90 9.64
C SER A 111 8.06 0.00 10.76
N ALA A 112 8.84 0.91 11.33
CA ALA A 112 8.35 1.84 12.35
C ALA A 112 7.21 2.74 11.84
N LEU A 113 7.24 3.16 10.57
CA LEU A 113 6.20 3.96 9.94
C LEU A 113 5.01 3.14 9.45
N VAL A 114 5.25 1.93 8.93
CA VAL A 114 4.25 1.09 8.28
C VAL A 114 3.41 0.31 9.29
N ILE A 115 3.99 -0.11 10.42
CA ILE A 115 3.29 -0.91 11.45
C ILE A 115 2.03 -0.20 11.99
N PRO A 116 2.05 1.10 12.34
CA PRO A 116 0.86 1.81 12.80
C PRO A 116 -0.28 1.78 11.77
N PHE A 117 0.03 2.06 10.50
CA PHE A 117 -0.96 2.06 9.42
C PHE A 117 -1.51 0.66 9.16
N ASP A 118 -0.65 -0.37 9.20
CA ASP A 118 -1.09 -1.76 9.05
C ASP A 118 -2.07 -2.19 10.15
N ARG A 119 -1.76 -1.85 11.40
CA ARG A 119 -2.63 -2.13 12.55
C ARG A 119 -3.95 -1.40 12.44
N ILE A 120 -3.93 -0.13 12.07
CA ILE A 120 -5.14 0.69 11.96
C ILE A 120 -6.01 0.24 10.79
N ALA A 121 -5.42 -0.10 9.64
CA ALA A 121 -6.15 -0.69 8.52
C ALA A 121 -6.82 -2.00 8.94
N THR A 122 -6.11 -2.87 9.65
CA THR A 122 -6.66 -4.14 10.15
C THR A 122 -7.83 -3.93 11.12
N LEU A 123 -7.67 -3.03 12.10
CA LEU A 123 -8.74 -2.68 13.04
C LEU A 123 -9.96 -2.08 12.32
N THR A 124 -9.72 -1.23 11.32
CA THR A 124 -10.77 -0.62 10.50
C THR A 124 -11.49 -1.67 9.68
N ILE A 125 -10.79 -2.62 9.06
CA ILE A 125 -11.40 -3.73 8.33
C ILE A 125 -12.26 -4.59 9.26
N ILE A 126 -11.76 -4.95 10.44
CA ILE A 126 -12.54 -5.73 11.43
C ILE A 126 -13.81 -4.95 11.81
N PHE A 127 -13.67 -3.67 12.18
CA PHE A 127 -14.80 -2.82 12.54
C PHE A 127 -15.82 -2.72 11.40
N LEU A 128 -15.38 -2.38 10.19
CA LEU A 128 -16.25 -2.28 9.02
C LEU A 128 -16.92 -3.62 8.73
N THR A 129 -16.22 -4.75 8.85
CA THR A 129 -16.82 -6.08 8.65
C THR A 129 -17.93 -6.33 9.66
N THR A 130 -17.73 -5.97 10.94
CA THR A 130 -18.80 -6.07 11.95
C THR A 130 -19.97 -5.14 11.66
N LEU A 131 -19.69 -3.91 11.20
CA LEU A 131 -20.72 -2.94 10.82
C LEU A 131 -21.51 -3.41 9.59
N GLY A 132 -20.83 -4.03 8.62
CA GLY A 132 -21.42 -4.66 7.45
C GLY A 132 -22.35 -5.80 7.83
N GLY A 133 -21.93 -6.66 8.76
CA GLY A 133 -22.80 -7.72 9.30
C GLY A 133 -24.04 -7.16 10.01
N ILE A 134 -23.89 -6.09 10.81
CA ILE A 134 -25.04 -5.39 11.41
C ILE A 134 -25.95 -4.80 10.31
N GLY A 135 -25.37 -4.18 9.29
CA GLY A 135 -26.13 -3.62 8.16
C GLY A 135 -26.91 -4.68 7.39
N GLU A 136 -26.33 -5.86 7.19
CA GLU A 136 -27.00 -6.99 6.55
C GLU A 136 -28.16 -7.52 7.40
N LEU A 137 -27.94 -7.70 8.71
CA LEU A 137 -29.00 -8.08 9.65
C LEU A 137 -30.20 -7.11 9.58
N VAL A 138 -29.93 -5.81 9.44
CA VAL A 138 -30.97 -4.78 9.43
C VAL A 138 -31.65 -4.66 8.07
N PHE A 139 -30.90 -4.53 6.98
CA PHE A 139 -31.48 -4.24 5.67
C PHE A 139 -31.99 -5.48 4.92
N VAL A 140 -31.45 -6.67 5.20
CA VAL A 140 -31.87 -7.93 4.57
C VAL A 140 -32.79 -8.71 5.51
N TYR A 141 -32.37 -8.88 6.76
CA TYR A 141 -33.09 -9.68 7.75
C TYR A 141 -33.97 -8.85 8.71
N GLY A 142 -34.12 -7.54 8.48
CA GLY A 142 -34.84 -6.64 9.38
C GLY A 142 -36.28 -7.06 9.65
N ILE A 143 -37.08 -7.34 8.63
CA ILE A 143 -38.48 -7.77 8.81
C ILE A 143 -38.57 -9.12 9.55
N PRO A 144 -37.86 -10.19 9.13
CA PRO A 144 -37.84 -11.45 9.87
C PRO A 144 -37.43 -11.29 11.34
N LEU A 145 -36.35 -10.56 11.61
CA LEU A 145 -35.87 -10.33 12.96
C LEU A 145 -36.90 -9.54 13.78
N MET A 146 -37.55 -8.53 13.19
CA MET A 146 -38.56 -7.74 13.88
C MET A 146 -39.73 -8.62 14.29
N VAL A 147 -40.18 -9.50 13.39
CA VAL A 147 -41.27 -10.45 13.68
C VAL A 147 -40.88 -11.45 14.76
N ILE A 148 -39.63 -11.94 14.79
CA ILE A 148 -39.13 -12.74 15.92
C ILE A 148 -39.19 -11.93 17.21
N GLY A 149 -38.78 -10.66 17.17
CA GLY A 149 -38.89 -9.74 18.31
C GLY A 149 -40.33 -9.58 18.79
N VAL A 150 -41.28 -9.45 17.86
CA VAL A 150 -42.71 -9.38 18.15
C VAL A 150 -43.23 -10.69 18.76
N VAL A 151 -42.85 -11.85 18.24
CA VAL A 151 -43.22 -13.15 18.82
C VAL A 151 -42.73 -13.27 20.27
N LEU A 152 -41.46 -12.91 20.52
CA LEU A 152 -40.88 -12.91 21.87
C LEU A 152 -41.58 -11.91 22.80
N PHE A 153 -41.99 -10.76 22.26
CA PHE A 153 -42.75 -9.76 22.99
C PHE A 153 -44.15 -10.25 23.39
N SER A 154 -44.80 -11.05 22.53
CA SER A 154 -46.12 -11.62 22.76
C SER A 154 -46.15 -12.84 23.70
N LEU A 155 -44.99 -13.33 24.18
CA LEU A 155 -44.95 -14.48 25.07
C LEU A 155 -45.58 -14.17 26.45
N PRO A 156 -46.32 -15.13 27.03
CA PRO A 156 -46.97 -14.94 28.32
C PRO A 156 -46.00 -14.72 29.46
N PHE A 157 -46.52 -14.09 30.53
CA PHE A 157 -45.78 -13.82 31.77
C PHE A 157 -44.52 -12.98 31.60
N LYS A 158 -44.41 -12.21 30.50
CA LYS A 158 -43.27 -11.35 30.19
C LYS A 158 -41.91 -12.08 30.12
N ILE A 159 -41.89 -13.41 29.94
CA ILE A 159 -40.66 -14.23 30.06
C ILE A 159 -39.56 -13.78 29.09
N ALA A 160 -39.93 -13.49 27.84
CA ALA A 160 -38.99 -13.04 26.80
C ALA A 160 -39.25 -11.60 26.33
N ARG A 161 -40.08 -10.84 27.05
CA ARG A 161 -40.55 -9.53 26.60
C ARG A 161 -39.42 -8.52 26.48
N SER A 162 -38.43 -8.57 27.37
CA SER A 162 -37.24 -7.74 27.31
C SER A 162 -36.42 -8.00 26.05
N ALA A 163 -36.20 -9.27 25.70
CA ALA A 163 -35.50 -9.66 24.50
C ALA A 163 -36.28 -9.21 23.24
N GLY A 164 -37.59 -9.43 23.21
CA GLY A 164 -38.45 -8.98 22.11
C GLY A 164 -38.44 -7.46 21.91
N ALA A 165 -38.60 -6.70 23.00
CA ALA A 165 -38.57 -5.24 22.97
C ALA A 165 -37.20 -4.70 22.51
N TRP A 166 -36.10 -5.31 22.95
CA TRP A 166 -34.76 -4.94 22.52
C TRP A 166 -34.57 -5.20 21.03
N LEU A 167 -35.00 -6.35 20.54
CA LEU A 167 -34.86 -6.75 19.14
C LEU A 167 -35.67 -5.82 18.21
N ILE A 168 -36.93 -5.51 18.56
CA ILE A 168 -37.76 -4.53 17.84
C ILE A 168 -37.06 -3.17 17.80
N SER A 169 -36.57 -2.70 18.96
CA SER A 169 -35.91 -1.38 19.06
C SER A 169 -34.62 -1.33 18.26
N PHE A 170 -33.82 -2.40 18.29
CA PHE A 170 -32.57 -2.53 17.57
C PHE A 170 -32.80 -2.32 16.07
N ILE A 171 -33.79 -3.00 15.50
CA ILE A 171 -34.09 -2.90 14.07
C ILE A 171 -34.54 -1.49 13.71
N LEU A 172 -35.48 -0.92 14.46
CA LEU A 172 -35.98 0.43 14.16
C LEU A 172 -34.87 1.49 14.24
N VAL A 173 -34.08 1.44 15.31
CA VAL A 173 -33.00 2.40 15.53
C VAL A 173 -31.89 2.24 14.51
N PHE A 174 -31.42 1.02 14.25
CA PHE A 174 -30.33 0.81 13.29
C PHE A 174 -30.78 1.01 11.84
N THR A 175 -32.06 0.80 11.51
CA THR A 175 -32.59 1.13 10.18
C THR A 175 -32.46 2.62 9.91
N ILE A 176 -32.80 3.47 10.88
CA ILE A 176 -32.64 4.93 10.77
C ILE A 176 -31.16 5.30 10.86
N GLY A 177 -30.49 4.78 11.89
CA GLY A 177 -29.14 5.16 12.29
C GLY A 177 -28.10 4.87 11.20
N LEU A 178 -28.09 3.67 10.63
CA LEU A 178 -27.09 3.31 9.63
C LEU A 178 -27.18 4.18 8.36
N GLN A 179 -28.40 4.56 7.97
CA GLN A 179 -28.60 5.43 6.80
C GLN A 179 -28.09 6.86 7.01
N LEU A 180 -28.03 7.31 8.28
CA LEU A 180 -27.54 8.63 8.67
C LEU A 180 -26.06 8.66 9.03
N LEU A 181 -25.44 7.49 9.23
CA LEU A 181 -24.04 7.35 9.62
C LEU A 181 -23.09 8.15 8.71
N PRO A 182 -23.19 8.11 7.37
CA PRO A 182 -22.29 8.88 6.50
C PRO A 182 -22.44 10.40 6.70
N VAL A 183 -23.67 10.87 6.84
CA VAL A 183 -23.97 12.29 7.07
C VAL A 183 -23.42 12.75 8.41
N PHE A 184 -23.55 11.92 9.45
CA PHE A 184 -22.98 12.19 10.77
C PHE A 184 -21.45 12.33 10.72
N ILE A 185 -20.78 11.41 10.02
CA ILE A 185 -19.31 11.42 9.93
C ILE A 185 -18.82 12.67 9.20
N LEU A 186 -19.42 13.02 8.05
CA LEU A 186 -19.00 14.17 7.25
C LEU A 186 -19.13 15.51 7.97
N ASN A 187 -20.03 15.61 8.95
CA ASN A 187 -20.19 16.81 9.77
C ASN A 187 -19.17 16.91 10.92
N ILE A 188 -18.46 15.84 11.26
CA ILE A 188 -17.56 15.77 12.42
C ILE A 188 -16.10 15.56 12.01
N ALA A 189 -15.84 14.80 10.94
CA ALA A 189 -14.50 14.58 10.42
C ALA A 189 -14.39 14.85 8.92
N SER A 190 -13.23 15.38 8.57
CA SER A 190 -12.78 15.53 7.19
C SER A 190 -12.28 14.19 6.64
N TYR A 191 -12.57 13.96 5.36
CA TYR A 191 -12.00 12.85 4.62
C TYR A 191 -10.47 12.99 4.53
N PRO A 192 -9.69 11.93 4.79
CA PRO A 192 -8.23 11.98 4.64
C PRO A 192 -7.88 12.06 3.14
N ASN A 193 -7.46 13.24 2.67
CA ASN A 193 -6.98 13.40 1.30
C ASN A 193 -5.51 12.98 1.20
N ILE A 194 -5.20 12.11 0.25
CA ILE A 194 -3.83 11.64 -0.01
C ILE A 194 -3.58 11.87 -1.50
N ASP A 195 -2.74 12.86 -1.82
CA ASP A 195 -2.21 13.02 -3.17
C ASP A 195 -1.14 11.95 -3.38
N VAL A 196 -1.56 10.75 -3.79
CA VAL A 196 -0.63 9.67 -4.14
C VAL A 196 -0.19 9.88 -5.58
N GLU A 197 1.00 10.45 -5.77
CA GLU A 197 1.73 10.24 -7.02
C GLU A 197 2.18 8.77 -7.04
N ASN A 198 1.53 7.96 -7.87
CA ASN A 198 1.94 6.57 -8.11
C ASN A 198 3.34 6.55 -8.73
N GLN A 199 4.37 6.32 -7.92
CA GLN A 199 5.71 6.05 -8.41
C GLN A 199 5.98 4.55 -8.39
N ASP A 200 5.86 3.92 -9.56
CA ASP A 200 6.21 2.52 -9.76
C ASP A 200 7.74 2.35 -9.77
N TYR A 201 8.25 1.46 -8.91
CA TYR A 201 9.67 1.09 -8.85
C TYR A 201 9.85 -0.42 -8.83
N LYS A 202 11.03 -0.88 -9.25
CA LYS A 202 11.49 -2.28 -9.19
C LYS A 202 12.89 -2.39 -8.61
N LEU A 203 13.14 -3.52 -7.96
CA LEU A 203 14.48 -3.92 -7.51
C LEU A 203 15.10 -4.82 -8.57
N VAL A 204 16.23 -4.39 -9.14
CA VAL A 204 16.95 -5.12 -10.19
C VAL A 204 18.44 -5.10 -9.89
N ALA A 205 19.16 -6.15 -10.31
CA ALA A 205 20.62 -6.19 -10.22
C ALA A 205 21.21 -5.81 -11.58
N ILE A 206 21.79 -4.61 -11.69
CA ILE A 206 22.38 -4.14 -12.96
C ILE A 206 23.87 -4.42 -12.95
N ARG A 207 24.33 -5.24 -13.90
CA ARG A 207 25.74 -5.53 -14.15
C ARG A 207 26.21 -4.77 -15.39
N VAL A 208 27.25 -3.95 -15.26
CA VAL A 208 27.84 -3.17 -16.35
C VAL A 208 29.18 -3.78 -16.74
N VAL A 209 29.32 -4.10 -18.02
CA VAL A 209 30.52 -4.70 -18.59
C VAL A 209 30.95 -3.98 -19.87
N SER A 210 32.24 -4.07 -20.17
CA SER A 210 32.78 -3.69 -21.48
C SER A 210 32.39 -4.70 -22.57
N ASN A 211 32.73 -4.42 -23.82
CA ASN A 211 32.45 -5.33 -24.94
C ASN A 211 33.13 -6.71 -24.79
N LEU A 212 34.24 -6.79 -24.06
CA LEU A 212 34.96 -8.03 -23.74
C LEU A 212 34.51 -8.67 -22.42
N GLU A 213 33.34 -8.28 -21.90
CA GLU A 213 32.77 -8.76 -20.63
C GLU A 213 33.59 -8.44 -19.37
N HIS A 214 34.65 -7.65 -19.49
CA HIS A 214 35.36 -7.11 -18.33
C HIS A 214 34.45 -6.14 -17.56
N PRO A 215 34.36 -6.26 -16.22
CA PRO A 215 33.49 -5.42 -15.41
C PRO A 215 33.95 -3.96 -15.42
N ALA A 216 33.00 -3.04 -15.53
CA ALA A 216 33.25 -1.60 -15.47
C ALA A 216 33.49 -1.11 -14.02
N SER A 217 34.43 -1.75 -13.32
CA SER A 217 34.75 -1.51 -11.91
C SER A 217 35.10 -0.05 -11.65
N ASN A 218 34.56 0.53 -10.58
CA ASN A 218 34.75 1.93 -10.17
C ASN A 218 34.16 2.98 -11.13
N GLY A 219 33.37 2.56 -12.12
CA GLY A 219 32.55 3.47 -12.92
C GLY A 219 31.28 3.91 -12.20
N ILE A 220 30.56 4.85 -12.80
CA ILE A 220 29.24 5.27 -12.33
C ILE A 220 28.21 4.95 -13.41
N LEU A 221 27.19 4.18 -13.06
CA LEU A 221 26.02 3.98 -13.89
C LEU A 221 25.10 5.18 -13.72
N ILE A 222 24.72 5.85 -14.80
CA ILE A 222 23.76 6.95 -14.83
C ILE A 222 22.54 6.50 -15.62
N LEU A 223 21.36 6.65 -15.02
CA LEU A 223 20.08 6.35 -15.65
C LEU A 223 19.36 7.65 -15.97
N LYS A 224 19.07 7.87 -17.25
CA LYS A 224 18.34 9.06 -17.74
C LYS A 224 16.95 8.70 -18.24
N ARG A 225 16.02 9.65 -18.16
CA ARG A 225 14.69 9.57 -18.79
C ARG A 225 14.77 10.12 -20.23
N PRO A 226 13.78 9.86 -21.11
CA PRO A 226 13.72 10.44 -22.46
C PRO A 226 13.93 11.96 -22.55
N ASP A 227 13.57 12.72 -21.52
CA ASP A 227 13.79 14.17 -21.40
C ASP A 227 15.24 14.55 -21.05
N SER A 228 16.16 13.58 -21.01
CA SER A 228 17.56 13.71 -20.59
C SER A 228 17.80 14.07 -19.11
N SER A 229 16.75 14.09 -18.28
CA SER A 229 16.90 14.26 -16.82
C SER A 229 17.56 13.04 -16.20
N ILE A 230 18.45 13.27 -15.22
CA ILE A 230 19.10 12.19 -14.45
C ILE A 230 18.10 11.72 -13.40
N VAL A 231 17.77 10.43 -13.46
CA VAL A 231 16.80 9.81 -12.56
C VAL A 231 17.52 9.16 -11.38
N ALA A 232 18.65 8.51 -11.64
CA ALA A 232 19.47 7.87 -10.63
C ALA A 232 20.91 7.68 -11.13
N SER A 233 21.85 7.57 -10.21
CA SER A 233 23.25 7.24 -10.48
C SER A 233 23.82 6.32 -9.40
N TYR A 234 24.52 5.27 -9.80
CA TYR A 234 25.00 4.21 -8.92
C TYR A 234 26.49 3.93 -9.13
N VAL A 235 27.23 3.66 -8.05
CA VAL A 235 28.65 3.28 -8.14
C VAL A 235 28.76 1.80 -8.53
N ILE A 236 29.65 1.48 -9.45
CA ILE A 236 29.85 0.11 -9.94
C ILE A 236 30.94 -0.59 -9.12
N SER A 237 30.61 -1.74 -8.56
CA SER A 237 31.50 -2.58 -7.77
C SER A 237 32.61 -3.23 -8.58
N SER A 238 33.57 -3.85 -7.89
CA SER A 238 34.68 -4.62 -8.47
C SER A 238 34.25 -5.77 -9.39
N ASP A 239 33.01 -6.21 -9.27
CA ASP A 239 32.43 -7.36 -9.99
C ASP A 239 31.50 -6.89 -11.13
N GLY A 240 31.39 -5.57 -11.31
CA GLY A 240 30.61 -4.92 -12.35
C GLY A 240 29.17 -4.60 -11.95
N TYR A 241 28.77 -4.82 -10.69
CA TYR A 241 27.39 -4.56 -10.25
C TYR A 241 27.21 -3.14 -9.73
N ALA A 242 26.15 -2.47 -10.15
CA ALA A 242 25.71 -1.20 -9.58
C ALA A 242 25.33 -1.40 -8.10
N LYS A 243 25.83 -0.52 -7.24
CA LYS A 243 25.56 -0.51 -5.80
C LYS A 243 24.82 0.75 -5.40
N SER A 244 23.83 0.56 -4.56
CA SER A 244 23.15 1.62 -3.83
C SER A 244 24.08 2.21 -2.76
N LYS A 245 23.93 3.51 -2.50
CA LYS A 245 24.61 4.20 -1.38
C LYS A 245 24.16 3.66 -0.02
N TYR A 246 22.94 3.12 0.01
CA TYR A 246 22.22 2.72 1.21
C TYR A 246 22.25 1.21 1.48
N ALA A 247 22.69 0.40 0.51
CA ALA A 247 22.67 -1.04 0.62
C ALA A 247 23.95 -1.67 0.07
N ASN A 248 24.58 -2.54 0.86
CA ASN A 248 25.77 -3.30 0.46
C ASN A 248 25.38 -4.62 -0.25
N HIS A 249 24.42 -4.56 -1.16
CA HIS A 249 23.96 -5.69 -1.98
C HIS A 249 23.91 -5.31 -3.46
N ILE A 250 23.77 -6.31 -4.33
CA ILE A 250 23.77 -6.14 -5.80
C ILE A 250 22.47 -5.56 -6.38
N PHE A 251 21.39 -5.48 -5.60
CA PHE A 251 20.11 -4.96 -6.05
C PHE A 251 20.06 -3.43 -5.89
N ILE A 252 19.41 -2.74 -6.82
CA ILE A 252 19.18 -1.30 -6.78
C ILE A 252 17.72 -1.00 -7.12
N ALA A 253 17.18 0.09 -6.55
CA ALA A 253 15.84 0.56 -6.88
C ALA A 253 15.88 1.37 -8.17
N VAL A 254 14.97 1.09 -9.09
CA VAL A 254 14.91 1.77 -10.39
C VAL A 254 13.43 1.96 -10.75
N PRO A 255 13.01 3.09 -11.34
CA PRO A 255 11.61 3.25 -11.76
C PRO A 255 11.24 2.19 -12.81
N SER A 256 9.96 1.80 -12.82
CA SER A 256 9.42 0.80 -13.76
C SER A 256 9.28 1.27 -15.21
N ASN A 257 9.84 2.44 -15.55
CA ASN A 257 9.69 3.09 -16.84
C ASN A 257 10.86 2.78 -17.79
N THR A 258 10.75 3.29 -19.02
CA THR A 258 11.84 3.26 -20.00
C THR A 258 12.96 4.22 -19.62
N LEU A 259 14.19 3.72 -19.56
CA LEU A 259 15.39 4.45 -19.15
C LEU A 259 16.49 4.34 -20.21
N TYR A 260 17.39 5.32 -20.21
CA TYR A 260 18.56 5.40 -21.07
C TYR A 260 19.81 5.27 -20.21
N PRO A 261 20.46 4.09 -20.17
CA PRO A 261 21.62 3.86 -19.33
C PRO A 261 22.92 4.39 -19.96
N TYR A 262 23.73 5.05 -19.14
CA TYR A 262 25.05 5.56 -19.50
C TYR A 262 26.06 5.12 -18.44
N LEU A 263 27.30 4.93 -18.87
CA LEU A 263 28.45 4.69 -18.01
C LEU A 263 29.31 5.96 -17.99
N GLU A 264 29.51 6.54 -16.82
CA GLU A 264 30.53 7.57 -16.60
C GLU A 264 31.81 6.91 -16.10
N TYR A 265 32.90 7.05 -16.86
CA TYR A 265 34.20 6.46 -16.55
C TYR A 265 35.33 7.38 -17.01
N SER A 266 36.29 7.70 -16.13
CA SER A 266 37.42 8.59 -16.42
C SER A 266 36.99 9.92 -17.08
N GLY A 267 35.85 10.47 -16.64
CA GLY A 267 35.26 11.72 -17.13
C GLY A 267 34.58 11.63 -18.50
N VAL A 268 34.39 10.43 -19.06
CA VAL A 268 33.66 10.21 -20.32
C VAL A 268 32.30 9.59 -20.02
N LEU A 269 31.25 10.09 -20.68
CA LEU A 269 29.91 9.52 -20.65
C LEU A 269 29.70 8.61 -21.87
N LEU A 270 29.60 7.31 -21.64
CA LEU A 270 29.47 6.27 -22.66
C LEU A 270 28.04 5.70 -22.66
N PRO A 271 27.36 5.57 -23.80
CA PRO A 271 26.06 4.90 -23.86
C PRO A 271 26.23 3.38 -23.63
N LEU A 272 25.36 2.81 -22.80
CA LEU A 272 25.30 1.36 -22.59
C LEU A 272 24.26 0.74 -23.51
N TYR A 273 24.32 -0.58 -23.74
CA TYR A 273 23.34 -1.33 -24.53
C TYR A 273 22.81 -2.52 -23.72
N PRO A 274 21.49 -2.79 -23.74
CA PRO A 274 20.43 -2.12 -24.51
C PRO A 274 20.15 -0.67 -24.05
N ASN A 275 19.87 0.21 -25.01
CA ASN A 275 19.50 1.61 -24.78
C ASN A 275 18.50 2.08 -25.85
N PRO A 276 17.23 2.33 -25.50
CA PRO A 276 16.68 2.33 -24.15
C PRO A 276 16.50 0.93 -23.54
N ILE A 277 16.37 0.88 -22.22
CA ILE A 277 15.93 -0.29 -21.46
C ILE A 277 14.54 -0.06 -20.86
N ASN A 278 13.64 -1.01 -21.03
CA ASN A 278 12.33 -0.98 -20.38
C ASN A 278 12.35 -1.84 -19.11
N ILE A 279 12.37 -1.19 -17.95
CA ILE A 279 12.39 -1.89 -16.65
C ILE A 279 11.05 -2.60 -16.38
N GLY A 280 9.96 -2.17 -17.04
CA GLY A 280 8.64 -2.80 -16.99
C GLY A 280 8.63 -4.29 -17.37
N ASP A 281 9.56 -4.73 -18.22
CA ASP A 281 9.56 -6.10 -18.77
C ASP A 281 10.27 -7.12 -17.86
N TYR A 282 11.06 -6.65 -16.89
CA TYR A 282 11.83 -7.51 -15.96
C TYR A 282 11.06 -7.80 -14.67
N LYS A 283 11.28 -8.97 -14.07
CA LYS A 283 10.74 -9.31 -12.74
C LYS A 283 11.65 -8.74 -11.64
N GLY A 284 11.06 -8.47 -10.47
CA GLY A 284 11.82 -8.05 -9.31
C GLY A 284 12.84 -9.12 -8.91
N GLY A 285 14.11 -8.73 -8.79
CA GLY A 285 15.23 -9.63 -8.52
C GLY A 285 15.99 -10.12 -9.76
N ASP A 286 15.58 -9.74 -10.97
CA ASP A 286 16.29 -10.11 -12.19
C ASP A 286 17.65 -9.40 -12.31
N THR A 287 18.59 -10.06 -13.00
CA THR A 287 19.90 -9.52 -13.36
C THR A 287 19.89 -8.96 -14.78
N ILE A 288 20.18 -7.67 -14.91
CA ILE A 288 20.24 -6.96 -16.19
C ILE A 288 21.72 -6.72 -16.51
N THR A 289 22.19 -7.23 -17.64
CA THR A 289 23.57 -6.98 -18.09
C THR A 289 23.58 -5.89 -19.16
N LEU A 290 24.31 -4.80 -18.89
CA LEU A 290 24.50 -3.66 -19.78
C LEU A 290 25.92 -3.69 -20.34
N LYS A 291 26.05 -3.61 -21.66
CA LYS A 291 27.34 -3.63 -22.37
C LYS A 291 27.69 -2.25 -22.91
N SER A 292 28.92 -1.80 -22.68
CA SER A 292 29.47 -0.59 -23.32
C SER A 292 30.20 -0.98 -24.61
N PRO A 293 29.58 -0.80 -25.80
CA PRO A 293 30.20 -1.21 -27.05
C PRO A 293 31.41 -0.32 -27.36
N HIS A 294 32.33 -0.85 -28.17
CA HIS A 294 33.54 -0.13 -28.60
C HIS A 294 34.44 0.35 -27.46
N THR A 295 34.29 -0.22 -26.26
CA THR A 295 35.05 0.16 -25.08
C THR A 295 35.67 -1.05 -24.42
N ILE A 296 36.83 -0.80 -23.81
CA ILE A 296 37.58 -1.75 -23.02
C ILE A 296 37.87 -1.06 -21.69
N ILE A 297 37.58 -1.77 -20.61
CA ILE A 297 37.78 -1.27 -19.26
C ILE A 297 38.65 -2.26 -18.53
N PHE A 298 39.79 -1.78 -18.06
CA PHE A 298 40.69 -2.57 -17.23
C PHE A 298 40.43 -2.27 -15.75
N LYS A 299 40.41 -3.32 -14.94
CA LYS A 299 40.10 -3.24 -13.51
C LYS A 299 41.27 -2.65 -12.70
N ASN A 300 42.49 -3.04 -13.06
CA ASN A 300 43.69 -2.58 -12.37
C ASN A 300 44.90 -2.67 -13.33
N PRO A 301 45.40 -1.53 -13.84
CA PRO A 301 44.93 -0.16 -13.63
C PRO A 301 43.56 0.17 -14.26
N LEU A 302 42.94 1.26 -13.79
CA LEU A 302 41.70 1.85 -14.34
C LEU A 302 41.95 2.48 -15.72
N ILE A 303 42.25 1.67 -16.73
CA ILE A 303 42.45 2.11 -18.10
C ILE A 303 41.12 2.01 -18.84
N LEU A 304 40.73 3.11 -19.48
CA LEU A 304 39.63 3.15 -20.42
C LEU A 304 40.20 3.30 -21.83
N VAL A 305 39.85 2.38 -22.72
CA VAL A 305 40.12 2.53 -24.15
C VAL A 305 38.79 2.51 -24.87
N TYR A 306 38.53 3.50 -25.71
CA TYR A 306 37.33 3.52 -26.53
C TYR A 306 37.63 4.01 -27.95
N THR A 307 36.81 3.54 -28.89
CA THR A 307 36.97 3.78 -30.33
C THR A 307 35.62 4.03 -30.98
N THR A 308 35.62 4.70 -32.14
CA THR A 308 34.42 4.83 -32.98
C THR A 308 34.17 3.59 -33.85
N SER A 309 35.15 2.69 -33.96
CA SER A 309 35.09 1.49 -34.82
C SER A 309 34.62 0.23 -34.07
N SER A 310 33.91 -0.65 -34.77
CA SER A 310 33.42 -1.94 -34.24
C SER A 310 34.48 -3.03 -34.17
N THR A 311 35.60 -2.88 -34.87
CA THR A 311 36.61 -3.94 -35.03
C THR A 311 37.94 -3.53 -34.40
N TYR A 312 38.25 -4.16 -33.27
CA TYR A 312 39.54 -4.01 -32.61
C TYR A 312 40.01 -5.34 -32.02
N ASN A 313 41.32 -5.56 -32.02
CA ASN A 313 41.98 -6.70 -31.40
C ASN A 313 42.90 -6.21 -30.29
N ILE A 314 42.95 -6.95 -29.19
CA ILE A 314 43.86 -6.70 -28.08
C ILE A 314 44.75 -7.92 -27.93
N LEU A 315 46.05 -7.69 -27.84
CA LEU A 315 47.02 -8.67 -27.41
C LEU A 315 47.55 -8.22 -26.05
N GLU A 316 47.18 -8.96 -25.00
CA GLU A 316 47.67 -8.74 -23.65
C GLU A 316 48.97 -9.53 -23.46
N SER A 317 50.05 -8.85 -23.08
CA SER A 317 51.33 -9.49 -22.76
C SER A 317 51.88 -8.88 -21.46
N GLY A 318 51.52 -9.49 -20.33
CA GLY A 318 51.92 -9.04 -19.00
C GLY A 318 51.47 -7.60 -18.72
N ASP A 319 52.43 -6.72 -18.51
CA ASP A 319 52.20 -5.29 -18.22
C ASP A 319 52.10 -4.40 -19.48
N SER A 320 51.97 -5.02 -20.66
CA SER A 320 51.83 -4.33 -21.95
C SER A 320 50.52 -4.70 -22.65
N TYR A 321 49.80 -3.66 -23.06
CA TYR A 321 48.56 -3.76 -23.82
C TYR A 321 48.80 -3.25 -25.23
N ASN A 322 48.71 -4.15 -26.22
CA ASN A 322 48.76 -3.78 -27.63
C ASN A 322 47.35 -3.79 -28.20
N ILE A 323 46.86 -2.60 -28.57
CA ILE A 323 45.53 -2.39 -29.11
C ILE A 323 45.66 -2.07 -30.59
N VAL A 324 45.09 -2.93 -31.45
CA VAL A 324 45.11 -2.77 -32.91
C VAL A 324 43.69 -2.59 -33.41
N VAL A 325 43.41 -1.46 -34.08
CA VAL A 325 42.08 -1.09 -34.56
C VAL A 325 42.13 -0.70 -36.02
N TRP A 326 41.13 -1.09 -36.79
CA TRP A 326 40.91 -0.51 -38.13
C TRP A 326 40.04 0.74 -38.00
N LEU A 327 40.58 1.89 -38.40
CA LEU A 327 39.91 3.19 -38.33
C LEU A 327 39.76 3.75 -39.74
N ASN A 328 38.58 4.29 -40.08
CA ASN A 328 38.38 5.05 -41.32
C ASN A 328 38.84 6.50 -41.16
N ALA A 329 38.92 7.26 -42.26
CA ALA A 329 39.23 8.68 -42.17
C ALA A 329 38.20 9.42 -41.29
N GLY A 330 38.67 10.06 -40.21
CA GLY A 330 37.83 10.75 -39.22
C GLY A 330 37.47 9.92 -37.98
N ASP A 331 37.72 8.61 -37.98
CA ASP A 331 37.59 7.78 -36.78
C ASP A 331 38.73 8.04 -35.79
N TYR A 332 38.53 7.69 -34.52
CA TYR A 332 39.56 7.85 -33.51
C TYR A 332 39.57 6.70 -32.50
N ILE A 333 40.74 6.49 -31.91
CA ILE A 333 40.92 5.70 -30.69
C ILE A 333 41.49 6.60 -29.60
N GLU A 334 40.93 6.48 -28.41
CA GLU A 334 41.40 7.20 -27.24
C GLU A 334 41.61 6.24 -26.07
N ALA A 335 42.78 6.33 -25.45
CA ALA A 335 43.11 5.63 -24.21
C ALA A 335 43.32 6.64 -23.09
N ARG A 336 42.62 6.46 -21.98
CA ARG A 336 42.76 7.25 -20.76
C ARG A 336 43.40 6.40 -19.68
N VAL A 337 44.50 6.90 -19.13
CA VAL A 337 45.28 6.20 -18.11
C VAL A 337 45.52 7.13 -16.91
N PRO A 338 45.36 6.66 -15.67
CA PRO A 338 45.69 7.44 -14.48
C PRO A 338 47.19 7.80 -14.44
N GLY A 339 47.52 9.00 -13.96
CA GLY A 339 48.91 9.48 -13.93
C GLY A 339 49.84 8.65 -13.05
N SER A 340 49.28 7.90 -12.09
CA SER A 340 50.01 7.02 -11.17
C SER A 340 50.45 5.68 -11.77
N CYS A 341 50.26 5.45 -13.08
CA CYS A 341 50.33 4.12 -13.69
C CYS A 341 51.12 4.01 -15.00
N ILE A 342 51.68 5.10 -15.52
CA ILE A 342 52.24 5.10 -16.89
C ILE A 342 53.75 4.95 -16.85
N ASN A 343 54.27 4.04 -17.68
CA ASN A 343 55.69 3.95 -18.00
C ASN A 343 55.99 4.49 -19.42
N ASN A 344 55.23 4.06 -20.43
CA ASN A 344 55.35 4.58 -21.80
C ASN A 344 54.07 4.31 -22.65
N VAL A 345 53.77 5.19 -23.61
CA VAL A 345 52.71 4.98 -24.62
C VAL A 345 53.30 5.22 -26.01
N ASN A 346 53.36 4.16 -26.81
CA ASN A 346 53.89 4.18 -28.17
C ASN A 346 52.78 3.91 -29.19
N SER A 347 52.88 4.51 -30.38
CA SER A 347 51.98 4.22 -31.50
C SER A 347 52.74 4.20 -32.81
N ASN A 348 52.15 3.56 -33.81
CA ASN A 348 52.56 3.66 -35.22
C ASN A 348 52.18 4.99 -35.89
N SER A 349 51.51 5.90 -35.17
CA SER A 349 50.99 7.17 -35.68
C SER A 349 51.19 8.31 -34.67
N SER A 350 50.95 9.56 -35.08
CA SER A 350 51.07 10.72 -34.20
C SER A 350 50.00 10.69 -33.09
N ILE A 351 50.43 10.71 -31.84
CA ILE A 351 49.56 10.70 -30.66
C ILE A 351 49.38 12.14 -30.16
N LYS A 352 48.13 12.55 -29.94
CA LYS A 352 47.80 13.76 -29.18
C LYS A 352 47.63 13.35 -27.72
N SER A 353 48.38 13.98 -26.81
CA SER A 353 48.21 13.78 -25.37
C SER A 353 47.58 15.01 -24.71
N TYR A 354 46.72 14.77 -23.72
CA TYR A 354 46.14 15.82 -22.90
C TYR A 354 45.84 15.30 -21.49
N GLU A 355 45.77 16.21 -20.51
CA GLU A 355 45.46 15.86 -19.13
C GLU A 355 43.94 15.83 -18.91
N TRP A 356 43.48 14.93 -18.04
CA TRP A 356 42.10 14.86 -17.59
C TRP A 356 42.04 14.76 -16.07
N GLU A 357 40.96 15.28 -15.50
CA GLU A 357 40.63 15.15 -14.09
C GLU A 357 39.21 14.61 -13.94
N TRP A 358 39.05 13.59 -13.10
CA TRP A 358 37.76 12.99 -12.82
C TRP A 358 37.70 12.53 -11.37
N ARG A 359 36.74 13.08 -10.61
CA ARG A 359 36.44 12.67 -9.22
C ARG A 359 37.66 12.59 -8.29
N GLY A 360 38.57 13.56 -8.43
CA GLY A 360 39.81 13.68 -7.65
C GLY A 360 41.01 12.92 -8.22
N VAL A 361 40.84 12.22 -9.35
CA VAL A 361 41.90 11.48 -10.04
C VAL A 361 42.36 12.25 -11.25
N LYS A 362 43.68 12.45 -11.39
CA LYS A 362 44.30 13.06 -12.56
C LYS A 362 45.00 12.01 -13.41
N GLY A 363 44.94 12.17 -14.72
CA GLY A 363 45.59 11.27 -15.65
C GLY A 363 45.84 11.89 -17.02
N SER A 364 46.41 11.07 -17.89
CA SER A 364 46.72 11.43 -19.27
C SER A 364 45.81 10.66 -20.22
N ALA A 365 45.30 11.35 -21.23
CA ALA A 365 44.57 10.79 -22.34
C ALA A 365 45.46 10.83 -23.59
N TYR A 366 45.46 9.75 -24.35
CA TYR A 366 46.22 9.58 -25.58
C TYR A 366 45.22 9.30 -26.70
N ARG A 367 45.15 10.20 -27.68
CA ARG A 367 44.20 10.10 -28.79
C ARG A 367 44.95 10.02 -30.11
N ILE A 368 44.52 9.08 -30.95
CA ILE A 368 44.93 8.93 -32.35
C ILE A 368 43.71 9.21 -33.21
N GLU A 369 43.84 10.16 -34.14
CA GLU A 369 42.82 10.46 -35.14
C GLU A 369 43.30 9.92 -36.49
N ALA A 370 42.47 9.09 -37.12
CA ALA A 370 42.82 8.46 -38.38
C ALA A 370 42.69 9.46 -39.54
N SER A 371 43.83 9.77 -40.18
CA SER A 371 43.88 10.62 -41.37
C SER A 371 43.54 9.83 -42.65
N GLN A 372 43.79 8.53 -42.64
CA GLN A 372 43.50 7.61 -43.74
C GLN A 372 42.99 6.25 -43.19
N PRO A 373 42.21 5.49 -43.98
CA PRO A 373 41.78 4.16 -43.59
C PRO A 373 42.97 3.20 -43.45
N SER A 374 43.31 2.80 -42.23
CA SER A 374 44.42 1.87 -41.97
C SER A 374 44.32 1.21 -40.59
N HIS A 375 45.21 0.25 -40.33
CA HIS A 375 45.42 -0.29 -38.99
C HIS A 375 46.25 0.68 -38.14
N TYR A 376 45.67 1.11 -37.01
CA TYR A 376 46.35 1.90 -35.99
C TYR A 376 46.63 1.01 -34.78
N ALA A 377 47.86 1.11 -34.26
CA ALA A 377 48.31 0.35 -33.11
C ALA A 377 48.71 1.31 -31.98
N MET A 378 48.25 1.03 -30.78
CA MET A 378 48.62 1.73 -29.56
C MET A 378 49.13 0.70 -28.53
N ASN A 379 50.39 0.88 -28.13
CA ASN A 379 51.05 0.08 -27.10
C ASN A 379 51.13 0.89 -25.82
N ILE A 380 50.46 0.40 -24.77
CA ILE A 380 50.46 1.01 -23.45
C ILE A 380 51.26 0.09 -22.52
N THR A 381 52.36 0.58 -21.96
CA THR A 381 53.12 -0.14 -20.93
C THR A 381 52.87 0.49 -19.56
N VAL A 382 52.42 -0.35 -18.63
CA VAL A 382 52.05 0.02 -17.28
C VAL A 382 53.15 -0.42 -16.32
N SER A 383 53.55 0.40 -15.36
CA SER A 383 54.40 -0.03 -14.26
C SER A 383 54.01 0.66 -12.96
N SER A 384 54.12 -0.06 -11.85
CA SER A 384 53.99 0.47 -10.48
C SER A 384 52.72 1.29 -10.22
N CYS A 385 51.55 0.68 -10.37
CA CYS A 385 50.27 1.31 -10.04
C CYS A 385 49.98 1.34 -8.54
N THR A 386 49.80 2.52 -7.97
CA THR A 386 49.16 2.67 -6.67
C THR A 386 47.64 2.60 -6.83
N PRO A 387 46.91 1.93 -5.92
CA PRO A 387 45.45 1.88 -5.97
C PRO A 387 44.86 3.28 -5.86
N VAL A 388 43.99 3.62 -6.81
CA VAL A 388 43.36 4.93 -6.94
C VAL A 388 42.09 4.98 -6.09
N SER A 389 41.94 6.01 -5.26
CA SER A 389 40.72 6.27 -4.49
C SER A 389 39.89 7.36 -5.20
N LEU A 390 38.63 7.05 -5.50
CA LEU A 390 37.69 7.94 -6.19
C LEU A 390 36.70 8.56 -5.19
N HIS A 391 36.35 9.83 -5.39
CA HIS A 391 35.34 10.51 -4.57
C HIS A 391 33.93 10.38 -5.19
N TYR A 392 33.03 9.69 -4.49
CA TYR A 392 31.68 9.34 -4.97
C TYR A 392 30.54 10.13 -4.29
N GLY A 393 30.82 11.29 -3.68
CA GLY A 393 29.83 12.03 -2.86
C GLY A 393 28.51 12.42 -3.56
N ASP A 394 28.52 12.56 -4.89
CA ASP A 394 27.43 13.17 -5.68
C ASP A 394 26.44 12.18 -6.31
N THR A 395 26.45 10.90 -5.92
CA THR A 395 25.53 9.92 -6.53
C THR A 395 24.11 10.06 -6.00
N ILE A 396 23.15 10.21 -6.91
CA ILE A 396 21.70 10.25 -6.64
C ILE A 396 21.16 8.81 -6.61
N ASP A 397 20.76 8.31 -5.45
CA ASP A 397 20.11 7.00 -5.33
C ASP A 397 18.60 7.17 -5.53
N TYR A 398 17.96 6.34 -6.36
CA TYR A 398 16.51 6.44 -6.57
C TYR A 398 15.72 6.19 -5.28
N ILE A 399 16.33 5.48 -4.31
CA ILE A 399 15.75 5.28 -2.98
C ILE A 399 15.46 6.61 -2.29
N ASP A 400 16.26 7.67 -2.50
CA ASP A 400 16.01 8.99 -1.91
C ASP A 400 14.69 9.58 -2.40
N THR A 401 14.39 9.39 -3.69
CA THR A 401 13.12 9.81 -4.31
C THR A 401 11.94 8.98 -3.78
N VAL A 402 12.13 7.66 -3.62
CA VAL A 402 11.10 6.77 -3.05
C VAL A 402 10.81 7.14 -1.59
N ILE A 403 11.84 7.37 -0.77
CA ILE A 403 11.65 7.77 0.63
C ILE A 403 11.02 9.16 0.72
N GLY A 404 11.41 10.09 -0.15
CA GLY A 404 10.76 11.40 -0.27
C GLY A 404 9.26 11.29 -0.59
N SER A 405 8.89 10.32 -1.44
CA SER A 405 7.48 10.04 -1.76
C SER A 405 6.71 9.37 -0.63
N LEU A 406 7.37 8.70 0.34
CA LEU A 406 6.73 8.12 1.53
C LEU A 406 6.21 9.17 2.53
N SER A 407 6.30 10.46 2.21
CA SER A 407 5.71 11.56 2.99
C SER A 407 4.18 11.44 3.19
N PHE A 408 3.50 10.53 2.48
CA PHE A 408 2.10 10.18 2.74
C PHE A 408 1.87 9.46 4.08
N PHE A 409 2.90 8.86 4.69
CA PHE A 409 2.82 8.33 6.05
C PHE A 409 3.06 9.44 7.10
N ASP A 410 2.31 10.55 6.99
CA ASP A 410 2.30 11.58 8.02
C ASP A 410 1.40 11.16 9.20
N ILE A 411 1.82 11.50 10.41
CA ILE A 411 1.07 11.36 11.65
C ILE A 411 -0.29 12.08 11.56
N ASN A 412 -0.37 13.19 10.81
CA ASN A 412 -1.64 13.91 10.62
C ASN A 412 -2.64 13.13 9.77
N ILE A 413 -2.17 12.48 8.70
CA ILE A 413 -3.00 11.60 7.85
C ILE A 413 -3.46 10.39 8.67
N LEU A 414 -2.56 9.81 9.47
CA LEU A 414 -2.90 8.71 10.37
C LEU A 414 -4.02 9.10 11.35
N LYS A 415 -3.92 10.29 11.97
CA LYS A 415 -4.96 10.81 12.87
C LYS A 415 -6.28 11.02 12.15
N ALA A 416 -6.27 11.63 10.96
CA ALA A 416 -7.47 11.84 10.15
C ALA A 416 -8.14 10.51 9.78
N PHE A 417 -7.33 9.51 9.42
CA PHE A 417 -7.81 8.16 9.10
C PHE A 417 -8.46 7.47 10.31
N ILE A 418 -7.79 7.48 11.48
CA ILE A 418 -8.35 6.93 12.73
C ILE A 418 -9.65 7.66 13.10
N LEU A 419 -9.68 8.98 12.92
CA LEU A 419 -10.82 9.80 13.29
C LEU A 419 -12.04 9.45 12.43
N TYR A 420 -11.87 9.52 11.11
CA TYR A 420 -12.94 9.36 10.12
C TYR A 420 -13.47 7.92 10.01
N TYR A 421 -12.58 6.92 9.98
CA TYR A 421 -12.99 5.53 9.68
C TYR A 421 -13.23 4.66 10.91
N LEU A 422 -12.69 5.03 12.08
CA LEU A 422 -12.78 4.19 13.28
C LEU A 422 -13.53 4.89 14.40
N THR A 423 -13.02 6.01 14.91
CA THR A 423 -13.52 6.58 16.17
C THR A 423 -14.91 7.18 16.06
N ILE A 424 -15.17 8.04 15.07
CA ILE A 424 -16.49 8.67 14.90
C ILE A 424 -17.57 7.63 14.55
N PRO A 425 -17.34 6.70 13.59
CA PRO A 425 -18.29 5.62 13.34
C PRO A 425 -18.55 4.76 14.58
N ALA A 426 -17.51 4.43 15.36
CA ALA A 426 -17.68 3.65 16.58
C ALA A 426 -18.52 4.39 17.63
N ILE A 427 -18.22 5.67 17.89
CA ILE A 427 -19.01 6.52 18.80
C ILE A 427 -20.47 6.54 18.36
N TYR A 428 -20.71 6.71 17.06
CA TYR A 428 -22.06 6.71 16.52
C TYR A 428 -22.80 5.38 16.74
N VAL A 429 -22.14 4.25 16.49
CA VAL A 429 -22.71 2.92 16.76
C VAL A 429 -23.02 2.74 18.25
N PHE A 430 -22.16 3.20 19.16
CA PHE A 430 -22.45 3.21 20.60
C PHE A 430 -23.68 4.05 20.94
N ILE A 431 -23.83 5.23 20.32
CA ILE A 431 -25.04 6.06 20.48
C ILE A 431 -26.28 5.29 20.02
N LEU A 432 -26.23 4.59 18.89
CA LEU A 432 -27.35 3.76 18.41
C LEU A 432 -27.71 2.64 19.40
N PHE A 433 -26.73 1.98 20.01
CA PHE A 433 -27.00 0.98 21.05
C PHE A 433 -27.64 1.59 22.30
N LEU A 434 -27.22 2.79 22.72
CA LEU A 434 -27.84 3.49 23.84
C LEU A 434 -29.29 3.88 23.55
N ILE A 435 -29.56 4.41 22.35
CA ILE A 435 -30.92 4.74 21.90
C ILE A 435 -31.78 3.46 21.84
N THR A 436 -31.22 2.37 21.31
CA THR A 436 -31.88 1.05 21.27
C THR A 436 -32.31 0.60 22.67
N SER A 437 -31.41 0.67 23.65
CA SER A 437 -31.72 0.33 25.04
C SER A 437 -32.79 1.26 25.65
N GLY A 438 -32.72 2.55 25.34
CA GLY A 438 -33.72 3.54 25.75
C GLY A 438 -35.12 3.21 25.23
N ILE A 439 -35.26 2.97 23.93
CA ILE A 439 -36.54 2.61 23.30
C ILE A 439 -37.04 1.24 23.80
N ALA A 440 -36.15 0.27 23.95
CA ALA A 440 -36.52 -1.05 24.48
C ALA A 440 -37.09 -0.95 25.90
N SER A 441 -36.52 -0.07 26.73
CA SER A 441 -37.01 0.18 28.07
C SER A 441 -38.40 0.85 28.08
N LEU A 442 -38.68 1.72 27.11
CA LEU A 442 -39.98 2.37 26.88
C LEU A 442 -41.06 1.37 26.44
N LEU A 443 -40.71 0.39 25.61
CA LEU A 443 -41.63 -0.70 25.18
C LEU A 443 -41.96 -1.70 26.30
N GLY A 444 -41.35 -1.56 27.48
CA GLY A 444 -41.58 -2.45 28.63
C GLY A 444 -40.50 -3.50 28.83
N GLY A 445 -39.31 -3.33 28.25
CA GLY A 445 -38.17 -4.24 28.40
C GLY A 445 -37.51 -4.25 29.79
N LYS A 446 -37.94 -3.40 30.73
CA LYS A 446 -37.51 -3.45 32.14
C LYS A 446 -38.27 -4.54 32.90
N GLY A 447 -38.07 -5.80 32.51
CA GLY A 447 -38.56 -6.96 33.26
C GLY A 447 -37.59 -7.33 34.38
N ARG A 448 -37.81 -6.82 35.61
CA ARG A 448 -37.36 -7.58 36.79
C ARG A 448 -38.19 -8.85 36.81
N ILE A 449 -37.57 -10.02 36.71
CA ILE A 449 -38.21 -11.27 37.14
C ILE A 449 -38.53 -11.06 38.63
N PRO A 450 -39.81 -10.98 39.05
CA PRO A 450 -40.14 -10.78 40.45
C PRO A 450 -40.17 -12.14 41.15
N ILE A 451 -39.11 -12.93 41.00
CA ILE A 451 -38.85 -14.04 41.91
C ILE A 451 -37.96 -13.43 42.99
N LYS A 452 -38.59 -12.97 44.09
CA LYS A 452 -37.86 -12.96 45.36
C LYS A 452 -37.53 -14.42 45.61
N VAL A 453 -36.26 -14.79 45.40
CA VAL A 453 -35.73 -16.02 45.96
C VAL A 453 -35.95 -15.89 47.46
N ALA A 454 -36.86 -16.72 47.97
CA ALA A 454 -37.20 -16.77 49.39
C ALA A 454 -35.99 -17.26 50.20
#